data_AF-H1SJ66-F1
#
_entry.id   AF-H1SJ66-F1
#
_cell.length_a   1.000
_cell.length_b   1.000
_cell.length_c   1.000
_cell.angle_alpha   90.00
_cell.angle_beta   90.00
_cell.angle_gamma   90.00
#
_symmetry.space_group_name_H-M   'P 1'
#
loop_
_entity.id
_entity.type
_entity.pdbx_description
1 polymer ?
#
loop_
_entity_poly.entity_id
_entity_poly.type
_entity_poly.pdbx_seq_one_letter_code
_entity_poly.pdbx_strand_id
1 'polypeptide(L)' 'DWRGETEERRRIVAELDANSWRRQDTAASLGISRKVLWEKMRKFQIADNEAEPA' A
#
# COMPACT_ATOMS: atom_id res chain seq x y z
N ASP A 1 4.80 -13.38 -13.32
CA ASP A 1 5.60 -12.21 -13.71
C ASP A 1 5.81 -11.34 -12.48
N TRP A 2 6.99 -11.42 -11.85
CA TRP A 2 7.23 -10.83 -10.52
C TRP A 2 7.63 -9.34 -10.60
N ARG A 3 7.92 -8.84 -11.81
CA ARG A 3 8.30 -7.43 -12.04
C ARG A 3 7.12 -6.50 -11.81
N GLY A 4 5.95 -6.82 -12.37
CA GLY A 4 4.73 -6.02 -12.16
C GLY A 4 4.28 -5.99 -10.68
N GLU A 5 4.52 -7.06 -9.93
CA GLU A 5 4.18 -7.16 -8.51
C GLU A 5 5.03 -6.22 -7.63
N THR A 6 6.29 -6.00 -8.01
CA THR A 6 7.19 -5.10 -7.27
C THR A 6 6.86 -3.63 -7.53
N GLU A 7 6.47 -3.27 -8.76
CA GLU A 7 6.03 -1.92 -9.11
C GLU A 7 4.69 -1.57 -8.46
N GLU A 8 3.74 -2.50 -8.48
CA GLU A 8 2.45 -2.36 -7.79
C GLU A 8 2.66 -2.15 -6.28
N ARG A 9 3.53 -2.95 -5.65
CA ARG A 9 3.92 -2.76 -4.24
C ARG A 9 4.45 -1.36 -3.98
N ARG A 10 5.39 -0.87 -4.80
CA ARG A 10 5.99 0.46 -4.64
C ARG A 10 4.95 1.57 -4.77
N ARG A 11 4.01 1.46 -5.71
CA ARG A 11 2.91 2.42 -5.87
C ARG A 11 2.02 2.48 -4.63
N ILE A 12 1.63 1.32 -4.11
CA ILE A 12 0.80 1.26 -2.89
C ILE A 12 1.52 1.87 -1.70
N VAL A 13 2.81 1.55 -1.52
CA VAL A 13 3.62 2.11 -0.42
C VAL A 13 3.79 3.63 -0.56
N ALA A 14 4.07 4.13 -1.76
CA ALA A 14 4.21 5.57 -2.00
C ALA A 14 2.89 6.33 -1.69
N GLU A 15 1.75 5.75 -2.08
CA GLU A 15 0.44 6.34 -1.78
C GLU A 15 0.07 6.21 -0.29
N LEU A 16 0.49 5.13 0.38
CA LEU A 16 0.33 5.02 1.83
C LEU A 16 1.14 6.11 2.53
N ASP A 17 2.42 6.27 2.18
CA ASP A 17 3.31 7.29 2.75
C ASP A 17 2.76 8.71 2.54
N ALA A 18 2.36 9.05 1.30
CA ALA A 18 1.78 10.34 0.95
C ALA A 18 0.48 10.65 1.69
N ASN A 19 -0.30 9.63 2.06
CA ASN A 19 -1.56 9.77 2.80
C ASN A 19 -1.39 9.50 4.31
N SER A 20 -0.17 9.54 4.85
CA SER A 20 0.12 9.26 6.27
C SER A 20 -0.46 7.92 6.74
N TRP A 21 -0.35 6.89 5.90
CA TRP A 21 -0.86 5.53 6.10
C TRP A 21 -2.37 5.43 6.33
N ARG A 22 -3.12 6.48 5.96
CA ARG A 22 -4.59 6.47 5.98
C ARG A 22 -5.12 5.61 4.85
N ARG A 23 -5.28 4.31 5.13
CA ARG A 23 -5.85 3.30 4.21
C ARG A 23 -7.12 3.75 3.48
N GLN A 24 -7.95 4.59 4.11
CA GLN A 24 -9.16 5.11 3.50
C GLN A 24 -8.86 6.17 2.43
N ASP A 25 -8.03 7.17 2.75
CA ASP A 25 -7.57 8.19 1.81
C ASP A 25 -6.69 7.59 0.71
N THR A 26 -5.78 6.67 1.04
CA THR A 26 -4.98 5.93 0.06
C THR A 26 -5.84 5.13 -0.91
N ALA A 27 -6.88 4.44 -0.43
CA ALA A 27 -7.78 3.70 -1.32
C ALA A 27 -8.55 4.65 -2.25
N ALA A 28 -8.99 5.81 -1.73
CA ALA A 28 -9.64 6.83 -2.54
C ALA A 28 -8.68 7.44 -3.58
N SER A 29 -7.44 7.72 -3.19
CA SER A 29 -6.39 8.26 -4.07
C SER A 29 -6.00 7.28 -5.18
N LEU A 30 -5.91 5.98 -4.84
CA LEU A 30 -5.70 4.90 -5.80
C LEU A 30 -6.95 4.58 -6.66
N GLY A 31 -8.11 5.16 -6.36
CA GLY A 31 -9.38 4.87 -7.05
C GLY A 31 -9.88 3.43 -6.86
N ILE A 32 -9.50 2.77 -5.77
CA ILE A 32 -9.86 1.38 -5.46
C ILE A 32 -10.66 1.29 -4.16
N SER A 33 -11.36 0.18 -3.95
CA SER A 33 -12.00 -0.08 -2.67
C SER A 33 -10.97 -0.42 -1.58
N ARG A 34 -11.25 -0.03 -0.33
CA ARG A 34 -10.43 -0.38 0.84
C ARG A 34 -10.16 -1.89 0.95
N LYS A 35 -11.12 -2.73 0.54
CA LYS A 35 -10.95 -4.19 0.52
C LYS A 35 -9.84 -4.62 -0.45
N VAL A 36 -9.84 -4.06 -1.67
CA VAL A 36 -8.84 -4.35 -2.70
C VAL A 36 -7.46 -3.87 -2.27
N LEU A 37 -7.38 -2.67 -1.66
CA LEU A 37 -6.14 -2.19 -1.06
C LEU A 37 -5.61 -3.19 -0.03
N TRP A 38 -6.47 -3.67 0.87
CA TRP A 38 -6.08 -4.63 1.91
C TRP A 38 -5.63 -5.99 1.35
N GLU A 39 -6.30 -6.51 0.32
CA GLU A 39 -5.88 -7.73 -0.38
C GLU A 39 -4.52 -7.57 -1.06
N LYS A 40 -4.30 -6.44 -1.73
CA LYS A 40 -2.99 -6.12 -2.33
C LYS A 40 -1.92 -5.97 -1.25
N MET A 41 -2.19 -5.27 -0.16
CA MET A 41 -1.25 -5.14 0.97
C MET A 41 -0.89 -6.51 1.55
N ARG A 42 -1.87 -7.40 1.74
CA ARG A 42 -1.62 -8.79 2.19
C ARG A 42 -0.81 -9.60 1.19
N LYS A 43 -1.14 -9.49 -0.11
CA LYS A 43 -0.43 -10.18 -1.19
C LYS A 43 1.04 -9.77 -1.27
N PHE A 44 1.32 -8.47 -1.12
CA PHE A 44 2.67 -7.91 -1.21
C PHE A 44 3.39 -7.77 0.14
N GLN A 45 2.79 -8.30 1.21
CA GLN A 45 3.27 -8.18 2.59
C GLN A 45 3.62 -6.73 2.96
N ILE A 46 2.81 -5.77 2.52
CA ILE A 46 2.88 -4.37 2.93
C ILE A 46 2.25 -4.30 4.31
N ALA A 47 3.07 -4.49 5.34
CA ALA A 47 2.71 -4.20 6.71
C ALA A 47 2.86 -2.69 6.96
N ASP A 48 2.04 -2.17 7.87
CA ASP A 48 2.24 -0.88 8.52
C ASP A 48 3.59 -0.96 9.25
N ASN A 49 4.66 -0.62 8.53
CA ASN A 49 6.01 -0.70 9.07
C ASN A 49 6.29 0.59 9.84
N GLU A 50 5.56 0.80 10.92
CA GLU A 50 5.99 1.65 12.03
C GLU A 50 6.85 0.80 12.99
N ALA A 51 7.91 0.23 12.46
CA ALA A 51 9.04 -0.36 13.19
C ALA A 51 10.27 -0.19 12.26
N GLU A 52 11.20 0.73 12.46
CA GLU A 52 11.71 1.42 13.67
C GLU A 52 12.30 2.79 13.25
N PRO A 53 12.24 3.85 14.08
CA PRO A 53 13.32 4.83 14.16
C PRO A 53 14.41 4.30 15.11
N ALA A 54 15.61 4.10 14.55
CA ALA A 54 16.95 3.96 15.17
C ALA A 54 17.69 2.67 14.78
#